data_AF-A0A932K295-F1
#
_entry.id   AF-A0A932K295-F1
#
_cell.length_a   1.000
_cell.length_b   1.000
_cell.length_c   1.000
_cell.angle_alpha   90.00
_cell.angle_beta   90.00
_cell.angle_gamma   90.00
#
_symmetry.space_group_name_H-M   'P 1'
#
loop_
_entity.id
_entity.type
_entity.pdbx_description
1 polymer ?
#
loop_
_entity_poly.entity_id
_entity_poly.type
_entity_poly.pdbx_seq_one_letter_code
_entity_poly.pdbx_strand_id
1 'polypeptide(L)'
;MKRTAALVGAVALCAVVLGWHAGMPARASVGQPRVENSLVGVQKRTATLENFRLESGQILPEVTLAYETYGQLASDGRNAILIAHGYTSNHHAAGRYSVTDARPGWWDRLIGPGKAIDTTRFFVVSSNMLGSCYGSTGPASLNPATGKPYGPQFPDITMPDIVTAQRDLLTHLGVSHLVAVGGPSMGGRQAFQWAVTFPDFMDGIVAVASSPKGLGKDTAVADLLQRLAGDPNWYGGWYYD
;
A
#
# COMPACT_ATOMS: atom_id res chain seq x y z
N MET A 1 35.09 -18.37 18.72
CA MET A 1 33.99 -18.32 17.73
C MET A 1 33.29 -16.98 17.87
N LYS A 2 33.46 -16.10 16.88
CA LYS A 2 32.98 -14.71 16.89
C LYS A 2 31.48 -14.69 16.57
N ARG A 3 30.67 -14.04 17.41
CA ARG A 3 29.29 -13.65 17.10
C ARG A 3 29.34 -12.17 16.67
N THR A 4 29.02 -11.91 15.41
CA THR A 4 28.93 -10.55 14.86
C THR A 4 27.50 -10.05 15.10
N ALA A 5 27.36 -9.01 15.90
CA ALA A 5 26.09 -8.29 16.08
C ALA A 5 25.89 -7.36 14.87
N ALA A 6 24.77 -7.51 14.15
CA ALA A 6 24.34 -6.55 13.15
C ALA A 6 23.59 -5.41 13.84
N LEU A 7 24.15 -4.22 13.73
CA LEU A 7 23.63 -2.96 14.24
C LEU A 7 22.53 -2.46 13.27
N VAL A 8 21.26 -2.57 13.64
CA VAL A 8 20.15 -1.94 12.89
C VAL A 8 20.05 -0.49 13.35
N GLY A 9 20.61 0.42 12.56
CA GLY A 9 20.46 1.87 12.76
C GLY A 9 19.09 2.34 12.28
N ALA A 10 18.14 2.52 13.21
CA ALA A 10 16.90 3.25 12.94
C ALA A 10 17.15 4.76 13.12
N VAL A 11 17.26 5.51 12.03
CA VAL A 11 17.27 6.98 12.08
C VAL A 11 15.82 7.45 12.15
N ALA A 12 15.35 7.75 13.37
CA ALA A 12 14.09 8.44 13.58
C ALA A 12 14.30 9.93 13.37
N LEU A 13 13.78 10.48 12.26
CA LEU A 13 13.72 11.93 12.07
C LEU A 13 12.47 12.48 12.82
N CYS A 14 12.64 12.82 14.10
CA CYS A 14 11.64 13.61 14.83
C CYS A 14 11.79 15.08 14.47
N ALA A 15 10.85 15.63 13.70
CA ALA A 15 10.72 17.07 13.52
C ALA A 15 10.08 17.67 14.79
N VAL A 16 10.90 18.32 15.61
CA VAL A 16 10.45 19.19 16.71
C VAL A 16 10.01 20.52 16.10
N VAL A 17 8.72 20.85 16.21
CA VAL A 17 8.21 22.19 15.94
C VAL A 17 8.31 22.99 17.24
N LEU A 18 9.29 23.88 17.33
CA LEU A 18 9.30 24.96 18.32
C LEU A 18 9.15 26.29 17.58
N GLY A 19 8.08 26.99 17.93
CA GLY A 19 7.72 28.28 17.33
C GLY A 19 8.63 29.40 17.82
N TRP A 20 9.06 30.24 16.88
CA TRP A 20 9.61 31.57 17.13
C TRP A 20 8.85 32.57 16.23
N HIS A 21 8.28 33.61 16.85
CA HIS A 21 7.78 34.82 16.19
C HIS A 21 8.85 35.90 16.31
N ALA A 22 9.33 36.43 15.19
CA ALA A 22 9.68 37.86 14.99
C ALA A 22 10.32 38.10 13.61
N GLY A 23 9.73 39.03 12.83
CA GLY A 23 10.41 39.79 11.77
C GLY A 23 10.52 39.13 10.39
N MET A 24 9.49 39.23 9.54
CA MET A 24 9.62 38.95 8.10
C MET A 24 10.01 40.21 7.32
N PRO A 25 11.16 40.24 6.61
CA PRO A 25 11.37 41.21 5.55
C PRO A 25 10.56 40.83 4.30
N ALA A 26 10.37 41.81 3.41
CA ALA A 26 9.48 41.76 2.26
C ALA A 26 9.57 40.47 1.44
N ARG A 27 8.38 39.95 1.04
CA ARG A 27 8.19 38.80 0.14
C ARG A 27 9.03 38.99 -1.14
N ALA A 28 10.14 38.27 -1.24
CA ALA A 28 10.67 37.88 -2.53
C ALA A 28 9.59 37.06 -3.25
N SER A 29 9.40 37.27 -4.54
CA SER A 29 8.49 36.46 -5.35
C SER A 29 8.92 35.00 -5.21
N VAL A 30 8.05 34.19 -4.59
CA VAL A 30 8.20 32.74 -4.61
C VAL A 30 8.05 32.34 -6.07
N GLY A 31 9.18 32.12 -6.75
CA GLY A 31 9.17 31.44 -8.04
C GLY A 31 8.34 30.18 -7.90
N GLN A 32 7.41 29.97 -8.83
CA GLN A 32 6.58 28.77 -8.84
C GLN A 32 7.47 27.53 -8.70
N PRO A 33 7.17 26.56 -7.81
CA PRO A 33 7.93 25.33 -7.79
C PRO A 33 7.61 24.55 -9.08
N ARG A 34 8.48 24.70 -10.09
CA ARG A 34 8.52 23.81 -11.26
C ARG A 34 8.94 22.42 -10.77
N VAL A 35 7.98 21.52 -10.64
CA VAL A 35 8.20 20.08 -10.86
C VAL A 35 6.96 19.50 -11.57
N GLU A 36 6.73 19.94 -12.81
CA GLU A 36 5.91 19.17 -13.75
C GLU A 36 6.75 18.00 -14.27
N ASN A 37 6.76 16.88 -13.54
CA ASN A 37 7.35 15.60 -13.95
C ASN A 37 6.53 14.44 -13.35
N SER A 38 5.21 14.54 -13.45
CA SER A 38 4.31 13.43 -13.12
C SER A 38 4.39 12.40 -14.23
N LEU A 39 4.35 11.12 -13.88
CA LEU A 39 4.09 10.08 -14.88
C LEU A 39 2.70 10.30 -15.48
N VAL A 40 2.52 9.91 -16.74
CA VAL A 40 1.27 10.06 -17.49
C VAL A 40 0.98 8.75 -18.23
N GLY A 41 -0.29 8.39 -18.36
CA GLY A 41 -0.69 7.15 -19.02
C GLY A 41 -0.47 5.93 -18.15
N VAL A 42 -0.45 6.11 -16.82
CA VAL A 42 -0.43 5.02 -15.85
C VAL A 42 -1.62 4.11 -16.14
N GLN A 43 -1.42 2.79 -16.04
CA GLN A 43 -2.45 1.81 -16.35
C GLN A 43 -2.83 1.05 -15.08
N LYS A 44 -4.11 1.11 -14.72
CA LYS A 44 -4.69 0.22 -13.71
C LYS A 44 -4.68 -1.19 -14.25
N ARG A 45 -4.23 -2.14 -13.43
CA ARG A 45 -4.17 -3.56 -13.76
C ARG A 45 -4.78 -4.38 -12.65
N THR A 46 -5.12 -5.62 -12.99
CA THR A 46 -5.53 -6.64 -12.04
C THR A 46 -4.76 -7.93 -12.31
N ALA A 47 -4.53 -8.72 -11.26
CA ALA A 47 -4.05 -10.09 -11.38
C ALA A 47 -4.85 -10.97 -10.43
N THR A 48 -5.21 -12.17 -10.89
CA THR A 48 -5.97 -13.13 -10.12
C THR A 48 -5.05 -14.23 -9.62
N LEU A 49 -5.12 -14.49 -8.32
CA LEU A 49 -4.46 -15.56 -7.61
C LEU A 49 -5.50 -16.64 -7.33
N GLU A 50 -5.22 -17.87 -7.72
CA GLU A 50 -6.13 -19.00 -7.52
C GLU A 50 -5.81 -19.72 -6.21
N ASN A 51 -6.85 -20.22 -5.53
CA ASN A 51 -6.76 -21.03 -4.31
C ASN A 51 -5.92 -20.38 -3.20
N PHE A 52 -6.18 -19.10 -2.93
CA PHE A 52 -5.45 -18.34 -1.92
C PHE A 52 -5.82 -18.81 -0.50
N ARG A 53 -4.85 -19.39 0.21
CA ARG A 53 -5.03 -19.88 1.58
C ARG A 53 -4.76 -18.76 2.58
N LEU A 54 -5.76 -18.46 3.40
CA LEU A 54 -5.66 -17.54 4.52
C LEU A 54 -5.01 -18.22 5.73
N GLU A 55 -4.49 -17.41 6.66
CA GLU A 55 -3.96 -17.84 7.96
C GLU A 55 -5.00 -18.59 8.79
N SER A 56 -6.29 -18.23 8.63
CA SER A 56 -7.42 -18.96 9.23
C SER A 56 -7.59 -20.39 8.71
N GLY A 57 -6.88 -20.77 7.64
CA GLY A 57 -6.99 -22.06 6.97
C GLY A 57 -8.08 -22.10 5.89
N GLN A 58 -8.94 -21.09 5.81
CA GLN A 58 -9.92 -20.94 4.74
C GLN A 58 -9.22 -20.67 3.39
N ILE A 59 -9.88 -21.07 2.31
CA ILE A 59 -9.37 -20.88 0.95
C ILE A 59 -10.34 -19.97 0.21
N LEU A 60 -9.83 -18.86 -0.30
CA LEU A 60 -10.52 -18.04 -1.29
C LEU A 60 -10.25 -18.65 -2.67
N PRO A 61 -11.28 -19.08 -3.42
CA PRO A 61 -11.10 -19.70 -4.73
C PRO A 61 -10.33 -18.80 -5.70
N GLU A 62 -10.68 -17.52 -5.72
CA GLU A 62 -10.00 -16.50 -6.50
C GLU A 62 -9.76 -15.24 -5.64
N VAL A 63 -8.56 -14.68 -5.76
CA VAL A 63 -8.19 -13.37 -5.19
C VAL A 63 -7.66 -12.49 -6.31
N THR A 64 -8.42 -11.47 -6.67
CA THR A 64 -8.00 -10.42 -7.58
C THR A 64 -7.33 -9.30 -6.79
N LEU A 65 -6.12 -8.92 -7.18
CA LEU A 65 -5.46 -7.72 -6.67
C LEU A 65 -5.41 -6.64 -7.75
N ALA A 66 -5.92 -5.45 -7.44
CA ALA A 66 -5.75 -4.28 -8.28
C ALA A 66 -4.41 -3.59 -7.98
N TYR A 67 -3.64 -3.28 -9.01
CA TYR A 67 -2.31 -2.71 -8.87
C TYR A 67 -1.93 -1.80 -10.04
N GLU A 68 -0.84 -1.07 -9.85
CA GLU A 68 -0.14 -0.28 -10.85
C GLU A 68 1.36 -0.57 -10.78
N THR A 69 2.04 -0.30 -11.90
CA THR A 69 3.50 -0.44 -12.01
C THR A 69 4.09 0.81 -12.65
N TYR A 70 5.28 1.19 -12.20
CA TYR A 70 6.02 2.34 -12.71
C TYR A 70 7.47 1.94 -12.98
N GLY A 71 8.05 2.34 -14.12
CA GLY A 71 9.38 1.92 -14.53
C GLY A 71 9.40 0.52 -15.15
N GLN A 72 10.60 -0.06 -15.26
CA GLN A 72 10.84 -1.33 -15.96
C GLN A 72 11.52 -2.33 -15.03
N LEU A 73 10.98 -3.56 -14.97
CA LEU A 73 11.59 -4.67 -14.25
C LEU A 73 12.88 -5.10 -14.94
N ALA A 74 13.96 -5.21 -14.18
CA ALA A 74 15.24 -5.73 -14.64
C ALA A 74 15.12 -7.22 -15.00
N SER A 75 16.00 -7.70 -15.88
CA SER A 75 15.98 -9.10 -16.34
C SER A 75 16.20 -10.13 -15.21
N ASP A 76 16.85 -9.73 -14.12
CA ASP A 76 17.03 -10.57 -12.93
C ASP A 76 15.86 -10.48 -11.94
N GLY A 77 14.92 -9.55 -12.15
CA GLY A 77 13.75 -9.33 -11.30
C GLY A 77 14.05 -8.68 -9.95
N ARG A 78 15.25 -8.08 -9.76
CA ARG A 78 15.74 -7.65 -8.43
C ARG A 78 15.71 -6.15 -8.17
N ASN A 79 15.26 -5.33 -9.12
CA ASN A 79 15.20 -3.87 -8.98
C ASN A 79 13.83 -3.36 -8.50
N ALA A 80 13.01 -4.20 -7.88
CA ALA A 80 11.64 -3.86 -7.57
C ALA A 80 11.48 -3.13 -6.21
N ILE A 81 10.53 -2.20 -6.12
CA ILE A 81 10.12 -1.56 -4.85
C ILE A 81 8.61 -1.72 -4.72
N LEU A 82 8.14 -2.23 -3.58
CA LEU A 82 6.71 -2.29 -3.28
C LEU A 82 6.27 -1.05 -2.50
N ILE A 83 5.24 -0.37 -2.99
CA ILE A 83 4.60 0.77 -2.33
C ILE A 83 3.22 0.34 -1.82
N ALA A 84 3.13 0.19 -0.50
CA ALA A 84 1.92 -0.17 0.20
C ALA A 84 1.12 1.09 0.61
N HIS A 85 -0.19 1.07 0.36
CA HIS A 85 -1.06 2.22 0.58
C HIS A 85 -1.61 2.28 2.03
N GLY A 86 -2.03 3.47 2.47
CA GLY A 86 -2.71 3.69 3.74
C GLY A 86 -4.17 3.23 3.75
N TYR A 87 -4.85 3.26 4.90
CA TYR A 87 -6.23 2.74 5.06
C TYR A 87 -7.23 3.24 4.01
N THR A 88 -7.17 4.53 3.67
CA THR A 88 -8.15 5.21 2.81
C THR A 88 -7.56 5.70 1.49
N SER A 89 -6.43 5.11 1.08
CA SER A 89 -5.84 5.34 -0.23
C SER A 89 -5.88 4.04 -1.04
N ASN A 90 -5.28 4.05 -2.22
CA ASN A 90 -5.37 2.94 -3.17
C ASN A 90 -4.03 2.69 -3.88
N HIS A 91 -4.04 1.79 -4.86
CA HIS A 91 -2.88 1.47 -5.72
C HIS A 91 -2.33 2.65 -6.53
N HIS A 92 -3.04 3.79 -6.63
CA HIS A 92 -2.60 4.95 -7.40
C HIS A 92 -1.57 5.81 -6.65
N ALA A 93 -0.36 5.28 -6.48
CA ALA A 93 0.71 5.93 -5.73
C ALA A 93 1.36 7.08 -6.49
N ALA A 94 1.40 7.04 -7.82
CA ALA A 94 2.10 8.05 -8.62
C ALA A 94 1.46 8.26 -9.99
N GLY A 95 1.80 9.38 -10.63
CA GLY A 95 1.40 9.64 -12.00
C GLY A 95 -0.06 9.99 -12.17
N ARG A 96 -0.52 9.94 -13.42
CA ARG A 96 -1.89 10.21 -13.86
C ARG A 96 -2.33 9.15 -14.85
N TYR A 97 -3.62 8.82 -14.86
CA TYR A 97 -4.20 7.98 -15.90
C TYR A 97 -4.29 8.76 -17.21
N SER A 98 -4.77 10.00 -17.15
CA SER A 98 -4.87 10.94 -18.27
C SER A 98 -4.09 12.23 -18.02
N VAL A 99 -3.59 12.86 -19.08
CA VAL A 99 -3.01 14.21 -19.03
C VAL A 99 -3.98 15.25 -18.45
N THR A 100 -5.29 15.01 -18.55
CA THR A 100 -6.35 15.90 -18.07
C THR A 100 -6.73 15.68 -16.62
N ASP A 101 -6.18 14.66 -15.95
CA ASP A 101 -6.54 14.40 -14.55
C ASP A 101 -6.19 15.61 -13.68
N ALA A 102 -7.06 15.96 -12.74
CA ALA A 102 -6.83 17.13 -11.89
C ALA A 102 -5.64 16.92 -10.93
N ARG A 103 -5.50 15.70 -10.39
CA ARG A 103 -4.47 15.37 -9.39
C ARG A 103 -3.73 14.08 -9.76
N PRO A 104 -2.42 13.99 -9.50
CA PRO A 104 -1.70 12.75 -9.65
C PRO A 104 -1.88 11.85 -8.41
N GLY A 105 -1.27 10.66 -8.44
CA GLY A 105 -1.23 9.73 -7.31
C GLY A 105 -0.69 10.33 -6.00
N TRP A 106 -1.03 9.69 -4.89
CA TRP A 106 -0.87 10.26 -3.54
C TRP A 106 0.59 10.42 -3.06
N TRP A 107 1.55 9.79 -3.72
CA TRP A 107 2.99 9.91 -3.52
C TRP A 107 3.75 10.35 -4.77
N ASP A 108 3.09 11.01 -5.72
CA ASP A 108 3.72 11.44 -6.98
C ASP A 108 4.98 12.28 -6.77
N ARG A 109 5.05 13.10 -5.72
CA ARG A 109 6.26 13.89 -5.43
C ARG A 109 7.50 13.05 -5.09
N LEU A 110 7.33 11.79 -4.73
CA LEU A 110 8.41 10.86 -4.39
C LEU A 110 8.73 9.88 -5.51
N ILE A 111 7.75 9.54 -6.35
CA ILE A 111 7.86 8.46 -7.33
C ILE A 111 7.85 9.02 -8.76
N GLY A 112 8.90 8.72 -9.53
CA GLY A 112 9.03 9.16 -10.92
C GLY A 112 10.48 9.39 -11.35
N PRO A 113 10.73 9.78 -12.61
CA PRO A 113 12.09 9.93 -13.14
C PRO A 113 12.90 10.96 -12.35
N GLY A 114 14.05 10.54 -11.82
CA GLY A 114 14.95 11.37 -11.03
C GLY A 114 14.43 11.81 -9.66
N LYS A 115 13.28 11.26 -9.21
CA LYS A 115 12.75 11.50 -7.86
C LYS A 115 13.39 10.53 -6.84
N ALA A 116 13.02 10.67 -5.57
CA ALA A 116 13.57 9.84 -4.48
C ALA A 116 13.39 8.32 -4.75
N ILE A 117 12.23 7.95 -5.29
CA ILE A 117 11.94 6.62 -5.82
C ILE A 117 11.99 6.74 -7.35
N ASP A 118 13.20 6.56 -7.88
CA ASP A 118 13.51 6.83 -9.29
C ASP A 118 13.06 5.69 -10.21
N THR A 119 12.01 5.93 -10.99
CA THR A 119 11.44 4.94 -11.91
C THR A 119 12.29 4.69 -13.16
N THR A 120 13.39 5.43 -13.36
CA THR A 120 14.39 5.10 -14.37
C THR A 120 15.33 3.97 -13.92
N ARG A 121 15.34 3.68 -12.61
CA ARG A 121 16.21 2.68 -11.97
C ARG A 121 15.43 1.51 -11.38
N PHE A 122 14.27 1.80 -10.79
CA PHE A 122 13.47 0.82 -10.06
C PHE A 122 12.17 0.50 -10.79
N PHE A 123 11.76 -0.76 -10.65
CA PHE A 123 10.42 -1.20 -10.99
C PHE A 123 9.52 -1.06 -9.76
N VAL A 124 8.70 -0.02 -9.74
CA VAL A 124 7.87 0.27 -8.58
C VAL A 124 6.51 -0.39 -8.79
N VAL A 125 6.07 -1.20 -7.81
CA VAL A 125 4.75 -1.82 -7.79
C VAL A 125 3.94 -1.18 -6.67
N SER A 126 2.72 -0.76 -6.96
CA SER A 126 1.77 -0.29 -5.95
C SER A 126 0.50 -1.11 -6.06
N SER A 127 0.19 -1.89 -5.03
CA SER A 127 -0.93 -2.82 -5.02
C SER A 127 -1.93 -2.45 -3.93
N ASN A 128 -3.21 -2.56 -4.23
CA ASN A 128 -4.25 -2.58 -3.22
C ASN A 128 -4.10 -3.83 -2.35
N MET A 129 -4.32 -3.68 -1.04
CA MET A 129 -4.40 -4.82 -0.12
C MET A 129 -5.61 -5.72 -0.43
N LEU A 130 -5.49 -7.02 -0.12
CA LEU A 130 -6.66 -7.90 0.03
C LEU A 130 -7.62 -7.24 1.03
N GLY A 131 -8.92 -7.26 0.73
CA GLY A 131 -9.95 -6.55 1.51
C GLY A 131 -10.12 -5.07 1.16
N SER A 132 -9.29 -4.49 0.29
CA SER A 132 -9.43 -3.09 -0.15
C SER A 132 -10.66 -2.87 -1.01
N CYS A 133 -11.43 -1.82 -0.74
CA CYS A 133 -12.59 -1.43 -1.55
C CYS A 133 -12.22 -0.75 -2.89
N TYR A 134 -10.93 -0.59 -3.21
CA TYR A 134 -10.47 0.08 -4.43
C TYR A 134 -10.21 -0.87 -5.61
N GLY A 135 -10.87 -2.04 -5.63
CA GLY A 135 -10.88 -2.99 -6.74
C GLY A 135 -10.12 -4.29 -6.52
N SER A 136 -9.51 -4.52 -5.36
CA SER A 136 -9.08 -5.87 -4.98
C SER A 136 -10.24 -6.66 -4.39
N THR A 137 -10.09 -7.99 -4.29
CA THR A 137 -11.07 -8.85 -3.65
C THR A 137 -11.34 -8.38 -2.22
N GLY A 138 -12.61 -8.11 -1.91
CA GLY A 138 -13.10 -7.72 -0.60
C GLY A 138 -14.61 -7.96 -0.49
N PRO A 139 -15.28 -7.41 0.53
CA PRO A 139 -16.72 -7.60 0.74
C PRO A 139 -17.61 -7.27 -0.47
N ALA A 140 -17.23 -6.27 -1.27
CA ALA A 140 -17.99 -5.88 -2.47
C ALA A 140 -17.77 -6.81 -3.69
N SER A 141 -16.78 -7.70 -3.64
CA SER A 141 -16.44 -8.58 -4.76
C SER A 141 -17.43 -9.73 -4.86
N LEU A 142 -17.66 -10.23 -6.08
CA LEU A 142 -18.53 -11.38 -6.29
C LEU A 142 -17.88 -12.64 -5.69
N ASN A 143 -18.69 -13.41 -4.96
CA ASN A 143 -18.36 -14.74 -4.52
C ASN A 143 -18.65 -15.73 -5.67
N PRO A 144 -17.64 -16.44 -6.20
CA PRO A 144 -17.82 -17.38 -7.31
C PRO A 144 -18.84 -18.49 -7.02
N ALA A 145 -19.01 -18.87 -5.75
CA ALA A 145 -19.94 -19.92 -5.35
C ALA A 145 -21.40 -19.47 -5.41
N THR A 146 -21.68 -18.18 -5.25
CA THR A 146 -23.06 -17.64 -5.15
C THR A 146 -23.43 -16.69 -6.28
N GLY A 147 -22.45 -16.13 -6.99
CA GLY A 147 -22.64 -15.07 -7.98
C GLY A 147 -23.06 -13.73 -7.37
N LYS A 148 -23.02 -13.58 -6.04
CA LYS A 148 -23.39 -12.36 -5.30
C LYS A 148 -22.19 -11.78 -4.56
N PRO A 149 -22.19 -10.49 -4.18
CA PRO A 149 -21.15 -9.92 -3.34
C PRO A 149 -20.91 -10.76 -2.06
N TYR A 150 -19.67 -10.88 -1.61
CA TYR A 150 -19.35 -11.58 -0.35
C TYR A 150 -20.07 -10.93 0.84
N GLY A 151 -20.18 -9.61 0.86
CA GLY A 151 -20.75 -8.83 1.96
C GLY A 151 -20.14 -9.22 3.32
N PRO A 152 -20.96 -9.43 4.35
CA PRO A 152 -20.48 -9.84 5.68
C PRO A 152 -19.97 -11.28 5.73
N GLN A 153 -20.06 -12.06 4.64
CA GLN A 153 -19.45 -13.40 4.55
C GLN A 153 -18.02 -13.36 4.04
N PHE A 154 -17.49 -12.18 3.68
CA PHE A 154 -16.07 -12.06 3.39
C PHE A 154 -15.26 -12.45 4.63
N PRO A 155 -14.26 -13.33 4.50
CA PRO A 155 -13.56 -13.84 5.67
C PRO A 155 -12.76 -12.74 6.36
N ASP A 156 -12.57 -12.90 7.67
CA ASP A 156 -11.59 -12.11 8.40
C ASP A 156 -10.19 -12.40 7.84
N ILE A 157 -9.49 -11.33 7.44
CA ILE A 157 -8.13 -11.38 6.90
C ILE A 157 -7.14 -10.77 7.87
N THR A 158 -5.91 -11.26 7.85
CA THR A 158 -4.82 -10.78 8.69
C THR A 158 -3.79 -9.99 7.88
N MET A 159 -2.86 -9.33 8.58
CA MET A 159 -1.73 -8.66 7.92
C MET A 159 -0.83 -9.66 7.16
N PRO A 160 -0.50 -10.84 7.73
CA PRO A 160 0.11 -11.94 6.99
C PRO A 160 -0.61 -12.28 5.68
N ASP A 161 -1.94 -12.39 5.67
CA ASP A 161 -2.71 -12.66 4.45
C ASP A 161 -2.49 -11.57 3.39
N ILE A 162 -2.55 -10.30 3.81
CA ILE A 162 -2.35 -9.15 2.91
C ILE A 162 -0.96 -9.20 2.26
N VAL A 163 0.10 -9.35 3.06
CA VAL A 163 1.47 -9.34 2.52
C VAL A 163 1.78 -10.60 1.71
N THR A 164 1.15 -11.73 2.04
CA THR A 164 1.25 -12.98 1.28
C THR A 164 0.63 -12.84 -0.11
N ALA A 165 -0.54 -12.21 -0.21
CA ALA A 165 -1.17 -11.91 -1.50
C ALA A 165 -0.31 -10.95 -2.34
N GLN A 166 0.30 -9.94 -1.71
CA GLN A 166 1.26 -9.05 -2.38
C GLN A 166 2.49 -9.79 -2.88
N ARG A 167 3.05 -10.71 -2.08
CA ARG A 167 4.19 -11.57 -2.45
C ARG A 167 3.84 -12.43 -3.67
N ASP A 168 2.66 -13.04 -3.70
CA ASP A 168 2.20 -13.83 -4.85
C ASP A 168 2.00 -12.98 -6.12
N LEU A 169 1.44 -11.77 -5.98
CA LEU A 169 1.37 -10.81 -7.07
C LEU A 169 2.77 -10.47 -7.60
N LEU A 170 3.72 -10.17 -6.71
CA LEU A 170 5.08 -9.82 -7.11
C LEU A 170 5.76 -10.98 -7.85
N THR A 171 5.65 -12.21 -7.34
CA THR A 171 6.14 -13.41 -8.02
C THR A 171 5.48 -13.59 -9.39
N HIS A 172 4.17 -13.37 -9.51
CA HIS A 172 3.46 -13.41 -10.79
C HIS A 172 3.98 -12.37 -11.78
N LEU A 173 4.42 -11.20 -11.31
CA LEU A 173 5.04 -10.15 -12.13
C LEU A 173 6.51 -10.43 -12.48
N GLY A 174 7.08 -11.54 -12.02
CA GLY A 174 8.50 -11.89 -12.24
C GLY A 174 9.47 -11.21 -11.28
N VAL A 175 8.97 -10.56 -10.22
CA VAL A 175 9.83 -9.99 -9.17
C VAL A 175 10.40 -11.13 -8.33
N SER A 176 11.73 -11.15 -8.23
CA SER A 176 12.48 -12.15 -7.47
C SER A 176 13.05 -11.61 -6.16
N HIS A 177 13.18 -10.28 -6.05
CA HIS A 177 13.69 -9.58 -4.86
C HIS A 177 13.21 -8.13 -4.84
N LEU A 178 12.90 -7.62 -3.65
CA LEU A 178 12.57 -6.21 -3.44
C LEU A 178 13.77 -5.45 -2.89
N VAL A 179 14.11 -4.34 -3.52
CA VAL A 179 15.05 -3.36 -2.93
C VAL A 179 14.45 -2.78 -1.64
N ALA A 180 13.15 -2.52 -1.63
CA ALA A 180 12.46 -2.08 -0.43
C ALA A 180 10.94 -2.31 -0.48
N VAL A 181 10.32 -2.36 0.70
CA VAL A 181 8.88 -2.16 0.89
C VAL A 181 8.65 -0.83 1.62
N GLY A 182 7.85 0.06 1.07
CA GLY A 182 7.58 1.39 1.64
C GLY A 182 6.10 1.74 1.70
N GLY A 183 5.70 2.53 2.69
CA GLY A 183 4.33 3.02 2.77
C GLY A 183 4.04 3.93 3.96
N PRO A 184 3.01 4.79 3.88
CA PRO A 184 2.57 5.61 4.99
C PRO A 184 1.52 4.89 5.86
N SER A 185 1.52 5.12 7.18
CA SER A 185 0.49 4.65 8.11
C SER A 185 0.24 3.14 7.98
N MET A 186 -0.94 2.69 7.54
CA MET A 186 -1.22 1.28 7.27
C MET A 186 -0.27 0.65 6.23
N GLY A 187 0.20 1.44 5.25
CA GLY A 187 1.24 1.00 4.33
C GLY A 187 2.58 0.73 5.03
N GLY A 188 2.93 1.55 6.02
CA GLY A 188 4.11 1.31 6.86
C GLY A 188 3.94 0.08 7.77
N ARG A 189 2.70 -0.22 8.21
CA ARG A 189 2.42 -1.43 8.97
C ARG A 189 2.57 -2.68 8.10
N GLN A 190 2.11 -2.62 6.85
CA GLN A 190 2.38 -3.68 5.86
C GLN A 190 3.89 -3.86 5.67
N ALA A 191 4.67 -2.78 5.57
CA ALA A 191 6.12 -2.87 5.46
C ALA A 191 6.77 -3.58 6.67
N PHE A 192 6.33 -3.26 7.90
CA PHE A 192 6.77 -4.00 9.09
C PHE A 192 6.38 -5.49 9.01
N GLN A 193 5.17 -5.83 8.58
CA GLN A 193 4.76 -7.22 8.42
C GLN A 193 5.59 -7.95 7.36
N TRP A 194 5.93 -7.28 6.26
CA TRP A 194 6.86 -7.81 5.24
C TRP A 194 8.21 -8.18 5.87
N ALA A 195 8.77 -7.33 6.74
CA ALA A 195 10.05 -7.59 7.41
C ALA A 195 10.02 -8.78 8.36
N VAL A 196 8.84 -9.14 8.86
CA VAL A 196 8.66 -10.34 9.69
C VAL A 196 8.40 -11.58 8.83
N THR A 197 7.57 -11.45 7.80
CA THR A 197 7.04 -12.59 7.03
C THR A 197 8.00 -13.07 5.96
N PHE A 198 8.65 -12.13 5.26
CA PHE A 198 9.53 -12.40 4.12
C PHE A 198 10.86 -11.63 4.23
N PRO A 199 11.62 -11.79 5.32
CA PRO A 199 12.84 -11.01 5.55
C PRO A 199 13.90 -11.21 4.45
N ASP A 200 13.96 -12.40 3.85
CA ASP A 200 14.96 -12.74 2.83
C ASP A 200 14.56 -12.29 1.41
N PHE A 201 13.30 -11.84 1.21
CA PHE A 201 12.81 -11.39 -0.10
C PHE A 201 13.11 -9.91 -0.36
N MET A 202 13.68 -9.18 0.61
CA MET A 202 13.90 -7.75 0.47
C MET A 202 15.13 -7.21 1.22
N ASP A 203 15.64 -6.05 0.80
CA ASP A 203 16.80 -5.42 1.45
C ASP A 203 16.43 -4.47 2.59
N GLY A 204 15.20 -3.95 2.64
CA GLY A 204 14.80 -3.02 3.69
C GLY A 204 13.37 -2.52 3.62
N ILE A 205 12.99 -1.70 4.61
CA ILE A 205 11.66 -1.09 4.72
C ILE A 205 11.72 0.41 4.92
N VAL A 206 10.70 1.10 4.41
CA VAL A 206 10.48 2.55 4.61
C VAL A 206 9.09 2.77 5.19
N ALA A 207 8.97 2.73 6.51
CA ALA A 207 7.71 2.93 7.23
C ALA A 207 7.54 4.40 7.62
N VAL A 208 6.57 5.09 7.01
CA VAL A 208 6.32 6.53 7.23
C VAL A 208 5.11 6.72 8.12
N ALA A 209 5.23 7.52 9.19
CA ALA A 209 4.13 7.83 10.12
C ALA A 209 3.35 6.57 10.56
N SER A 210 4.08 5.52 10.93
CA SER A 210 3.55 4.19 11.21
C SER A 210 4.20 3.59 12.46
N SER A 211 3.67 2.45 12.89
CA SER A 211 4.15 1.67 14.03
C SER A 211 3.95 0.19 13.74
N PRO A 212 4.88 -0.69 14.17
CA PRO A 212 4.74 -2.14 14.01
C PRO A 212 3.54 -2.69 14.80
N LYS A 213 3.14 -2.01 15.88
CA LYS A 213 1.97 -2.35 16.68
C LYS A 213 0.95 -1.21 16.68
N GLY A 214 -0.33 -1.55 16.55
CA GLY A 214 -1.40 -0.57 16.70
C GLY A 214 -1.41 0.05 18.10
N LEU A 215 -1.55 1.38 18.14
CA LEU A 215 -1.71 2.15 19.38
C LEU A 215 -3.19 2.36 19.75
N GLY A 216 -4.12 1.85 18.94
CA GLY A 216 -5.56 1.95 19.18
C GLY A 216 -6.02 1.04 20.33
N LYS A 217 -7.13 1.41 20.97
CA LYS A 217 -7.85 0.51 21.87
C LYS A 217 -8.61 -0.52 21.03
N ASP A 218 -8.67 -1.76 21.47
CA ASP A 218 -9.39 -2.85 20.79
C ASP A 218 -10.87 -2.49 20.51
N THR A 219 -11.44 -1.57 21.30
CA THR A 219 -12.82 -1.10 21.15
C THR A 219 -13.05 -0.14 19.99
N ALA A 220 -12.02 0.54 19.47
CA ALA A 220 -12.22 1.60 18.47
C ALA A 220 -12.82 1.09 17.15
N VAL A 221 -12.45 -0.12 16.73
CA VAL A 221 -13.03 -0.76 15.55
C VAL A 221 -14.46 -1.21 15.83
N ALA A 222 -14.72 -1.81 17.00
CA ALA A 222 -16.06 -2.22 17.41
C ALA A 222 -17.03 -1.04 17.49
N ASP A 223 -16.60 0.09 18.05
CA ASP A 223 -17.39 1.32 18.15
C ASP A 223 -17.73 1.87 16.76
N LEU A 224 -16.77 1.83 15.82
CA LEU A 224 -17.00 2.26 14.44
C LEU A 224 -17.99 1.33 13.74
N LEU A 225 -17.83 0.02 13.87
CA LEU A 225 -18.75 -0.96 13.30
C LEU A 225 -20.16 -0.80 13.86
N GLN A 226 -20.31 -0.57 15.16
CA GLN A 226 -21.61 -0.34 15.78
C GLN A 226 -22.28 0.93 15.24
N ARG A 227 -21.52 2.01 15.01
CA ARG A 227 -22.05 3.24 14.41
C ARG A 227 -22.52 3.02 12.98
N LEU A 228 -21.72 2.32 12.17
CA LEU A 228 -22.09 1.99 10.78
C LEU A 228 -23.30 1.07 10.74
N ALA A 229 -23.35 0.07 11.62
CA ALA A 229 -24.46 -0.88 11.72
C ALA A 229 -25.77 -0.26 12.22
N GLY A 230 -25.71 0.95 12.80
CA GLY A 230 -26.89 1.72 13.19
C GLY A 230 -27.60 2.42 12.02
N ASP A 231 -26.97 2.50 10.84
CA ASP A 231 -27.61 3.02 9.63
C ASP A 231 -28.67 2.01 9.15
N PRO A 232 -29.95 2.40 8.95
CA PRO A 232 -30.97 1.50 8.44
C PRO A 232 -30.63 0.93 7.05
N ASN A 233 -29.77 1.61 6.28
CA ASN A 233 -29.28 1.14 4.99
C ASN A 233 -28.09 0.18 5.08
N TRP A 234 -27.61 -0.16 6.29
CA TRP A 234 -26.56 -1.14 6.47
C TRP A 234 -27.03 -2.56 6.11
N TYR A 235 -28.32 -2.89 6.28
CA TYR A 235 -28.88 -4.21 5.98
C TYR A 235 -28.04 -5.40 6.49
N GLY A 236 -27.44 -5.26 7.68
CA GLY A 236 -26.57 -6.31 8.25
C GLY A 236 -25.28 -6.58 7.44
N GLY A 237 -24.84 -5.64 6.61
CA GLY A 237 -23.72 -5.76 5.69
C GLY A 237 -24.14 -6.11 4.25
N TRP A 238 -25.44 -6.37 4.01
CA TRP A 238 -26.00 -6.75 2.70
C TRP A 238 -26.59 -5.56 1.94
N TYR A 239 -25.82 -4.49 1.79
CA TYR A 239 -26.24 -3.24 1.14
C TYR A 239 -25.72 -3.09 -0.31
N TYR A 240 -25.20 -4.18 -0.89
CA TYR A 240 -24.61 -4.19 -2.23
C TYR A 240 -25.63 -4.50 -3.34
N ASP A 241 -26.85 -4.87 -2.97
CA ASP A 241 -27.98 -5.16 -3.87
C ASP A 241 -28.95 -3.97 -3.93
#